data_AF-A0A9D4S9G1-F1
#
_entry.id   AF-A0A9D4S9G1-F1
#
_cell.length_a   1.000
_cell.length_b   1.000
_cell.length_c   1.000
_cell.angle_alpha   90.00
_cell.angle_beta   90.00
_cell.angle_gamma   90.00
#
_symmetry.space_group_name_H-M   'P 1'
#
loop_
_entity.id
_entity.type
_entity.pdbx_description
1 polymer ?
#
loop_
_entity_poly.entity_id
_entity_poly.type
_entity_poly.pdbx_seq_one_letter_code
_entity_poly.pdbx_strand_id
1 'polypeptide(L)'
;MLPQCKGNNHWVLLVASVMSRTVFIYDSLGGNNKALFDLFCQFMCQRAQIVKGGLEKFSSEFKAPPCNKQRHGNSCGVFALMTAKCLVMKKHPTMLRQAHDSVYRD
;
A
#
# COMPACT_ATOMS: atom_id res chain seq x y z
N MET A 1 -0.23 7.72 2.99
CA MET A 1 -0.04 6.24 2.96
C MET A 1 -0.85 5.67 4.10
N LEU A 2 -1.46 4.49 3.92
CA LEU A 2 -2.35 3.86 4.89
C LEU A 2 -1.91 2.40 5.11
N PRO A 3 -1.31 2.04 6.25
CA PRO A 3 -1.09 0.63 6.60
C PRO A 3 -2.44 -0.05 6.87
N GLN A 4 -2.57 -1.30 6.45
CA GLN A 4 -3.79 -2.10 6.63
C GLN A 4 -3.41 -3.50 7.12
N CYS A 5 -4.02 -3.93 8.22
CA CYS A 5 -3.86 -5.27 8.76
C CYS A 5 -4.99 -6.16 8.23
N LYS A 6 -4.65 -7.22 7.49
CA LYS A 6 -5.56 -8.23 6.97
C LYS A 6 -5.58 -9.43 7.91
N GLY A 7 -6.77 -9.86 8.32
CA GLY A 7 -6.97 -11.09 9.10
C GLY A 7 -6.16 -11.15 10.40
N ASN A 8 -5.90 -9.99 11.02
CA ASN A 8 -5.13 -9.82 12.27
C ASN A 8 -3.66 -10.30 12.24
N ASN A 9 -3.08 -10.64 11.09
CA ASN A 9 -1.70 -11.16 11.04
C ASN A 9 -0.90 -10.78 9.78
N HIS A 10 -1.47 -10.00 8.86
CA HIS A 10 -0.75 -9.62 7.64
C HIS A 10 -0.88 -8.13 7.32
N TRP A 11 0.24 -7.42 7.30
CA TRP A 11 0.28 -6.01 6.96
C TRP A 11 0.49 -5.79 5.47
N VAL A 12 -0.33 -4.92 4.89
CA VAL A 12 -0.16 -4.38 3.53
C VAL A 12 -0.12 -2.85 3.59
N LEU A 13 0.45 -2.21 2.57
CA LEU A 13 0.51 -0.76 2.48
C LEU A 13 -0.31 -0.24 1.31
N LEU A 14 -1.38 0.51 1.59
CA LEU A 14 -2.12 1.26 0.59
C LEU A 14 -1.47 2.64 0.40
N VAL A 15 -1.18 2.99 -0.85
CA VAL A 15 -0.58 4.25 -1.24
C VAL A 15 -1.47 4.91 -2.27
N ALA A 16 -2.09 6.01 -1.87
CA ALA A 16 -2.88 6.86 -2.75
C ALA A 16 -2.06 8.11 -3.12
N SER A 17 -1.90 8.36 -4.41
CA SER A 17 -1.40 9.63 -4.92
C SER A 17 -2.58 10.53 -5.23
N VAL A 18 -2.69 11.62 -4.48
CA VAL A 18 -3.77 12.60 -4.61
C VAL A 18 -3.65 13.37 -5.93
N MET A 19 -2.42 13.73 -6.32
CA MET A 19 -2.14 14.48 -7.55
C MET A 19 -2.51 13.70 -8.79
N SER A 20 -2.10 12.43 -8.88
CA SER A 20 -2.40 11.56 -10.03
C SER A 20 -3.70 10.77 -9.87
N ARG A 21 -4.39 10.90 -8.73
CA ARG A 21 -5.60 10.15 -8.36
C ARG A 21 -5.45 8.63 -8.53
N THR A 22 -4.26 8.10 -8.22
CA THR A 22 -3.97 6.67 -8.34
C THR A 22 -3.87 6.00 -6.98
N VAL A 23 -4.23 4.72 -6.92
CA VAL A 23 -4.10 3.90 -5.71
C VAL A 23 -3.29 2.65 -6.02
N PHE A 24 -2.32 2.36 -5.18
CA PHE A 24 -1.49 1.18 -5.23
C PHE A 24 -1.54 0.45 -3.89
N ILE A 25 -1.55 -0.88 -3.91
CA ILE A 25 -1.49 -1.69 -2.69
C ILE A 25 -0.28 -2.61 -2.77
N TYR A 26 0.66 -2.39 -1.86
CA TYR A 26 1.88 -3.17 -1.75
C TYR A 26 1.68 -4.31 -0.74
N ASP A 27 1.87 -5.53 -1.22
CA ASP A 27 1.66 -6.76 -0.46
C ASP A 27 2.85 -7.70 -0.67
N SER A 28 3.62 -7.89 0.40
CA SER A 28 4.82 -8.72 0.43
C SER A 28 4.54 -10.21 0.26
N LEU A 29 3.30 -10.67 0.48
CA LEU A 29 2.86 -12.03 0.18
C LEU A 29 2.17 -12.16 -1.18
N GLY A 30 1.87 -11.03 -1.85
CA GLY A 30 1.23 -11.03 -3.16
C GLY A 30 -0.24 -11.42 -3.14
N GLY A 31 -0.94 -11.19 -2.04
CA GLY A 31 -2.38 -11.42 -1.97
C GLY A 31 -3.18 -10.55 -2.94
N ASN A 32 -4.37 -11.01 -3.28
CA ASN A 32 -5.35 -10.19 -3.98
C ASN A 32 -5.90 -9.12 -3.00
N ASN A 33 -5.79 -7.85 -3.39
CA ASN A 33 -6.20 -6.70 -2.58
C ASN A 33 -7.30 -5.86 -3.26
N LYS A 34 -8.01 -6.43 -4.25
CA LYS A 34 -9.08 -5.75 -4.99
C LYS A 34 -10.18 -5.20 -4.07
N ALA A 35 -10.62 -5.97 -3.09
CA ALA A 35 -11.66 -5.53 -2.16
C ALA A 35 -11.22 -4.30 -1.33
N LEU A 36 -9.96 -4.27 -0.88
CA LEU A 36 -9.40 -3.12 -0.17
C LEU A 36 -9.27 -1.89 -1.08
N PHE A 37 -8.88 -2.10 -2.34
CA PHE A 37 -8.84 -1.05 -3.35
C PHE A 37 -10.24 -0.46 -3.61
N ASP A 38 -11.24 -1.32 -3.82
CA ASP A 38 -12.61 -0.89 -4.07
C ASP A 38 -13.18 -0.11 -2.88
N LEU A 39 -12.93 -0.59 -1.66
CA LEU A 39 -13.35 0.09 -0.43
C LEU A 39 -12.73 1.49 -0.33
N PHE A 40 -11.45 1.64 -0.64
CA PHE A 40 -10.79 2.94 -0.62
C PHE A 40 -11.35 3.88 -1.70
N CYS A 41 -11.58 3.37 -2.92
CA CYS A 41 -12.19 4.15 -3.99
C CYS A 41 -13.60 4.61 -3.62
N GLN A 42 -14.43 3.73 -3.03
CA GLN A 42 -15.75 4.06 -2.53
C GLN A 42 -15.69 5.12 -1.43
N PHE A 43 -14.78 4.97 -0.47
CA PHE A 43 -14.57 5.96 0.59
C PHE A 43 -14.22 7.34 0.00
N MET A 44 -13.32 7.41 -0.98
CA MET A 44 -12.96 8.68 -1.61
C MET A 44 -14.13 9.30 -2.37
N CYS A 45 -14.95 8.50 -3.07
CA CYS A 45 -16.16 8.97 -3.73
C CYS A 45 -17.17 9.55 -2.73
N GLN A 46 -17.42 8.86 -1.61
CA GLN A 46 -18.33 9.34 -0.56
C GLN A 46 -17.80 10.61 0.10
N ARG A 47 -16.51 10.64 0.42
CA ARG A 47 -15.84 11.82 0.99
C ARG A 47 -15.98 13.04 0.09
N ALA A 48 -15.89 12.87 -1.23
CA ALA A 48 -16.01 13.97 -2.18
C ALA A 48 -17.39 14.65 -2.17
N GLN A 49 -18.45 13.91 -1.80
CA GLN A 49 -19.81 14.48 -1.68
C GLN A 49 -19.98 15.37 -0.44
N ILE A 50 -19.17 15.17 0.59
CA ILE A 50 -19.28 15.86 1.88
C ILE A 50 -18.29 17.03 1.96
N VAL A 51 -17.10 16.86 1.39
CA VAL A 51 -16.02 17.85 1.47
C VAL A 51 -16.06 18.77 0.26
N LYS A 52 -16.29 20.08 0.48
CA LYS A 52 -16.25 21.11 -0.56
C LYS A 52 -14.88 21.10 -1.28
N GLY A 53 -14.87 20.98 -2.60
CA GLY A 53 -13.65 20.79 -3.38
C GLY A 53 -13.09 19.36 -3.34
N GLY A 54 -13.92 18.39 -2.98
CA GLY A 54 -13.57 16.98 -2.93
C GLY A 54 -13.02 16.44 -4.25
N LEU A 55 -12.04 15.55 -4.16
CA LEU A 55 -11.45 14.91 -5.31
C LEU A 55 -12.28 13.70 -5.71
N GLU A 56 -13.11 13.89 -6.74
CA GLU A 56 -13.86 12.81 -7.35
C GLU A 56 -12.93 11.86 -8.12
N LYS A 57 -13.29 10.56 -8.10
CA LYS A 57 -12.74 9.49 -8.94
C LYS A 57 -11.22 9.30 -8.79
N PHE A 58 -10.85 8.31 -7.97
CA PHE A 58 -9.55 7.66 -8.05
C PHE A 58 -9.55 6.61 -9.18
N SER A 59 -8.37 6.09 -9.52
CA SER A 59 -8.15 5.07 -10.55
C SER A 59 -9.26 4.00 -10.58
N SER A 60 -9.77 3.69 -11.77
CA SER A 60 -10.82 2.67 -11.97
C SER A 60 -10.28 1.23 -11.99
N GLU A 61 -8.97 1.07 -12.17
CA GLU A 61 -8.31 -0.22 -12.35
C GLU A 61 -7.40 -0.53 -11.15
N PHE A 62 -7.59 -1.71 -10.56
CA PHE A 62 -6.69 -2.21 -9.53
C PHE A 62 -5.40 -2.71 -10.17
N LYS A 63 -4.27 -2.10 -9.79
CA LYS A 63 -2.93 -2.55 -10.17
C LYS A 63 -2.15 -2.94 -8.94
N ALA A 64 -1.67 -4.18 -8.90
CA ALA A 64 -0.70 -4.64 -7.92
C ALA A 64 0.70 -4.21 -8.38
N PRO A 65 1.32 -3.19 -7.76
CA PRO A 65 2.65 -2.77 -8.13
C PRO A 65 3.70 -3.83 -7.78
N PRO A 66 4.82 -3.88 -8.51
CA PRO A 66 5.94 -4.74 -8.14
C PRO A 66 6.53 -4.31 -6.78
N CYS A 67 6.71 -5.28 -5.90
CA CYS A 67 7.44 -5.13 -4.63
C CYS A 67 8.16 -6.42 -4.28
N ASN A 68 9.18 -6.31 -3.43
CA ASN A 68 9.86 -7.49 -2.94
C ASN A 68 8.93 -8.34 -2.08
N LYS A 69 9.12 -9.65 -2.18
CA LYS A 69 8.35 -10.64 -1.43
C LYS A 69 9.04 -11.00 -0.14
N GLN A 70 8.25 -11.17 0.91
CA GLN A 70 8.73 -11.79 2.13
C GLN A 70 8.79 -13.31 1.93
N ARG A 71 9.74 -13.96 2.61
CA ARG A 71 9.87 -15.42 2.59
C ARG A 71 9.25 -16.09 3.82
N HIS A 72 8.94 -15.31 4.85
CA HIS A 72 8.42 -15.79 6.13
C HIS A 72 7.22 -14.94 6.58
N GLY A 73 6.39 -15.48 7.47
CA GLY A 73 5.11 -14.88 7.86
C GLY A 73 5.20 -13.65 8.77
N ASN A 74 6.38 -13.33 9.32
CA ASN A 74 6.55 -12.32 10.36
C ASN A 74 7.19 -11.00 9.89
N SER A 75 7.51 -10.85 8.60
CA SER A 75 8.15 -9.63 8.05
C SER A 75 7.17 -8.64 7.42
N CYS A 76 5.86 -8.92 7.40
CA CYS A 76 4.89 -8.11 6.64
C CYS A 76 4.85 -6.65 7.08
N GLY A 77 4.91 -6.39 8.39
CA GLY A 77 4.99 -5.04 8.93
C GLY A 77 6.27 -4.30 8.50
N VAL A 78 7.42 -4.98 8.57
CA VAL A 78 8.71 -4.42 8.15
C VAL A 78 8.71 -4.14 6.65
N PHE A 79 8.15 -5.04 5.83
CA PHE A 79 8.03 -4.82 4.38
C PHE A 79 7.11 -3.64 4.04
N ALA A 80 6.02 -3.43 4.79
CA ALA A 80 5.17 -2.26 4.63
C ALA A 80 5.96 -0.97 4.92
N LEU A 81 6.75 -0.93 6.00
CA LEU A 81 7.57 0.24 6.36
C LEU A 81 8.74 0.47 5.40
N MET A 82 9.45 -0.59 4.99
CA MET A 82 10.52 -0.51 3.99
C MET A 82 9.97 0.03 2.66
N THR A 83 8.80 -0.43 2.24
CA THR A 83 8.11 0.08 1.06
C THR A 83 7.78 1.56 1.20
N ALA A 84 7.19 1.96 2.34
CA ALA A 84 6.90 3.36 2.62
C ALA A 84 8.16 4.24 2.56
N LYS A 85 9.27 3.78 3.16
CA LYS A 85 10.58 4.45 3.11
C LYS A 85 11.08 4.61 1.68
N CYS A 86 11.05 3.56 0.86
CA CYS A 86 11.43 3.65 -0.55
C CYS A 86 10.63 4.73 -1.27
N LEU A 87 9.31 4.72 -1.12
CA LEU A 87 8.41 5.66 -1.81
C LEU A 87 8.62 7.11 -1.37
N VAL A 88 8.79 7.35 -0.06
CA VAL A 88 9.11 8.70 0.46
C VAL A 88 10.44 9.20 -0.10
N MET A 89 11.44 8.31 -0.19
CA MET A 89 12.75 8.61 -0.75
C MET A 89 12.79 8.65 -2.29
N LYS A 90 11.62 8.54 -2.96
CA LYS A 90 11.50 8.47 -4.43
C LYS A 90 12.35 7.33 -5.05
N LYS A 91 12.48 6.23 -4.33
CA LYS A 91 13.19 5.00 -4.71
C LYS A 91 12.19 3.88 -5.03
N HIS A 92 12.60 2.94 -5.88
CA HIS A 92 11.73 1.82 -6.24
C HIS A 92 11.56 0.83 -5.07
N PRO A 93 10.34 0.35 -4.75
CA PRO A 93 10.09 -0.59 -3.65
C PRO A 93 10.83 -1.94 -3.73
N THR A 94 11.35 -2.30 -4.90
CA THR A 94 12.17 -3.52 -5.07
C THR A 94 13.63 -3.35 -4.63
N MET A 95 14.03 -2.16 -4.15
CA MET A 95 15.37 -1.96 -3.59
C MET A 95 15.57 -2.68 -2.25
N LEU A 96 14.55 -2.69 -1.38
CA LEU A 96 14.64 -3.28 -0.05
C LEU A 96 14.07 -4.70 -0.02
N ARG A 97 14.97 -5.68 0.07
CA ARG A 97 14.70 -7.14 0.06
C ARG A 97 14.67 -7.73 1.47
N GLN A 98 14.26 -9.01 1.59
CA GLN A 98 14.26 -9.79 2.84
C GLN A 98 15.57 -9.71 3.62
N ALA A 99 16.73 -9.62 2.94
CA ALA A 99 18.04 -9.52 3.58
C ALA A 99 18.21 -8.27 4.46
N HIS A 100 17.38 -7.24 4.28
CA HIS A 100 17.42 -6.03 5.10
C HIS A 100 16.44 -6.09 6.27
N ASP A 101 15.57 -7.11 6.36
CA ASP A 101 14.50 -7.19 7.37
C ASP A 101 15.05 -7.03 8.79
N SER A 102 16.18 -7.68 9.10
CA SER A 102 16.83 -7.58 10.42
C SER A 102 17.24 -6.15 10.78
N VAL A 103 17.79 -5.39 9.82
CA VAL A 103 18.24 -4.01 10.03
C VAL A 103 17.09 -3.06 10.42
N TYR A 104 15.85 -3.44 10.12
CA TYR A 104 14.66 -2.62 10.40
C TYR A 104 13.81 -3.16 11.56
N ARG A 105 14.29 -4.17 12.30
CA ARG A 105 13.63 -4.74 13.48
C ARG A 105 14.21 -4.23 14.80
N ASP A 106 15.44 -3.73 14.76
CA ASP A 106 16.15 -3.14 15.90
C ASP A 106 15.79 -1.66 16.06
#